data_AF-A0A4V1J948-F1
#
_entry.id   AF-A0A4V1J948-F1
#
_cell.length_a   1.000
_cell.length_b   1.000
_cell.length_c   1.000
_cell.angle_alpha   90.00
_cell.angle_beta   90.00
_cell.angle_gamma   90.00
#
_symmetry.space_group_name_H-M   'P 1'
#
loop_
_entity.id
_entity.type
_entity.pdbx_description
1 polymer ?
#
loop_
_entity_poly.entity_id
_entity_poly.type
_entity_poly.pdbx_seq_one_letter_code
_entity_poly.pdbx_strand_id
1 'polypeptide(L)'
;MNLFNLFKIVLKVPNFLFIKKILRHEIPIEDFDYSISKKQLYLKRLKVSVHKDKNLFVLNGYNLIINLIEKCNAQIISSDDGLLIKIDNLKFNINYWDELNILKEVFVDGIYNYVINENMSLIDIGMNVAITSLFFAKNDKIEKIYAFEPFPKTFNYAIKNIELNNHLAHKIIPRNYGLDKENQFLDVKYIVENKGSVGVKGIPKDLLATYKSNIQIERIELRSGLNEIKTILNENPYSNFIAKIDCEGSEYVIIDELHEKKVLRRIKVFIIEWHEKGPSQIIKTLNVNGFDVFSFGDCNKDVGMIYAFRK
;
A
#
# COMPACT_ATOMS: atom_id res chain seq x y z
N MET A 1 -4.42 -10.15 29.90
CA MET A 1 -4.10 -8.91 30.65
C MET A 1 -4.57 -9.03 32.09
N ASN A 2 -3.74 -8.70 33.09
CA ASN A 2 -4.10 -8.77 34.51
C ASN A 2 -5.16 -7.69 34.86
N LEU A 3 -6.20 -8.03 35.64
CA LEU A 3 -7.25 -7.09 36.11
C LEU A 3 -6.66 -5.80 36.73
N PHE A 4 -5.49 -5.92 37.34
CA PHE A 4 -4.77 -4.80 37.93
C PHE A 4 -4.39 -3.71 36.91
N ASN A 5 -3.99 -4.09 35.70
CA ASN A 5 -3.64 -3.13 34.65
C ASN A 5 -4.88 -2.43 34.10
N LEU A 6 -6.00 -3.14 33.98
CA LEU A 6 -7.28 -2.54 33.57
C LEU A 6 -7.69 -1.40 34.52
N PHE A 7 -7.62 -1.65 35.83
CA PHE A 7 -8.00 -0.66 36.83
C PHE A 7 -7.13 0.60 36.75
N LYS A 8 -5.81 0.44 36.61
CA LYS A 8 -4.89 1.58 36.45
C LYS A 8 -5.16 2.39 35.18
N ILE A 9 -5.49 1.73 34.07
CA ILE A 9 -5.80 2.41 32.80
C ILE A 9 -7.08 3.23 32.93
N VAL A 10 -8.13 2.65 33.54
CA VAL A 10 -9.41 3.34 33.77
C VAL A 10 -9.23 4.58 34.65
N LEU A 11 -8.42 4.50 35.69
CA LEU A 11 -8.09 5.66 36.53
C LEU A 11 -7.30 6.74 35.78
N LYS A 12 -6.40 6.34 34.87
CA LYS A 12 -5.53 7.24 34.12
C LYS A 12 -6.24 7.93 32.94
N VAL A 13 -7.24 7.29 32.35
CA VAL A 13 -7.89 7.73 31.09
C VAL A 13 -9.41 7.76 31.26
N PRO A 14 -10.03 8.90 31.60
CA PRO A 14 -11.49 9.05 31.70
C PRO A 14 -12.18 9.14 30.32
N ASN A 15 -11.82 8.24 29.39
CA ASN A 15 -12.42 8.16 28.06
C ASN A 15 -12.51 6.70 27.61
N PHE A 16 -13.74 6.19 27.49
CA PHE A 16 -14.00 4.78 27.16
C PHE A 16 -13.46 4.36 25.78
N LEU A 17 -13.52 5.23 24.78
CA LEU A 17 -13.01 4.94 23.44
C LEU A 17 -11.50 4.72 23.45
N PHE A 18 -10.78 5.56 24.18
CA PHE A 18 -9.34 5.43 24.37
C PHE A 18 -8.97 4.19 25.17
N ILE A 19 -9.65 3.92 26.30
CA ILE A 19 -9.45 2.69 27.08
C ILE A 19 -9.60 1.47 26.16
N LYS A 20 -10.71 1.38 25.42
CA LYS A 20 -10.97 0.24 24.52
C LYS A 20 -9.84 0.03 23.50
N LYS A 21 -9.28 1.10 22.93
CA LYS A 21 -8.17 1.03 21.96
C LYS A 21 -6.84 0.66 22.60
N ILE A 22 -6.49 1.27 23.73
CA ILE A 22 -5.28 0.94 24.51
C ILE A 22 -5.26 -0.55 24.84
N LEU A 23 -6.40 -1.07 25.31
CA LEU A 23 -6.53 -2.48 25.68
C LEU A 23 -6.44 -3.41 24.46
N ARG A 24 -7.17 -3.08 23.38
CA ARG A 24 -7.19 -3.90 22.17
C ARG A 24 -5.82 -4.03 21.52
N HIS A 25 -5.03 -2.97 21.54
CA HIS A 25 -3.71 -2.91 20.87
C HIS A 25 -2.55 -3.05 21.85
N GLU A 26 -2.86 -3.44 23.09
CA GLU A 26 -1.89 -3.74 24.15
C GLU A 26 -0.84 -2.62 24.36
N ILE A 27 -1.28 -1.36 24.31
CA ILE A 27 -0.39 -0.20 24.49
C ILE A 27 0.10 -0.19 25.96
N PRO A 28 1.43 -0.21 26.21
CA PRO A 28 1.97 -0.25 27.56
C PRO A 28 1.54 0.95 28.41
N ILE A 29 1.23 0.73 29.69
CA ILE A 29 0.66 1.76 30.58
C ILE A 29 1.64 2.90 30.86
N GLU A 30 2.93 2.60 30.82
CA GLU A 30 4.04 3.54 30.93
C GLU A 30 4.17 4.43 29.70
N ASP A 31 3.69 4.00 28.53
CA ASP A 31 3.94 4.65 27.25
C ASP A 31 2.91 5.71 26.85
N PHE A 32 1.91 5.97 27.68
CA PHE A 32 0.98 7.06 27.42
C PHE A 32 0.68 7.87 28.66
N ASP A 33 0.42 9.16 28.49
CA ASP A 33 -0.19 10.02 29.50
C ASP A 33 -1.45 10.66 28.93
N TYR A 34 -2.47 10.85 29.76
CA TYR A 34 -3.71 11.52 29.35
C TYR A 34 -3.76 12.93 29.91
N SER A 35 -4.01 13.91 29.04
CA SER A 35 -4.26 15.29 29.45
C SER A 35 -5.76 15.53 29.57
N ILE A 36 -6.25 15.77 30.79
CA ILE A 36 -7.67 16.08 31.05
C ILE A 36 -8.08 17.39 30.37
N SER A 37 -7.25 18.43 30.47
CA SER A 37 -7.54 19.76 29.90
C SER A 37 -7.60 19.73 28.37
N LYS A 38 -6.68 18.99 27.72
CA LYS A 38 -6.61 18.88 26.26
C LYS A 38 -7.44 17.72 25.69
N LYS A 39 -8.01 16.86 26.55
CA LYS A 39 -8.76 15.65 26.17
C LYS A 39 -8.02 14.74 25.16
N GLN A 40 -6.70 14.62 25.33
CA GLN A 40 -5.83 13.91 24.39
C GLN A 40 -4.92 12.92 25.13
N LEU A 41 -4.53 11.85 24.43
CA LEU A 41 -3.46 10.94 24.84
C LEU A 41 -2.15 11.41 24.23
N TYR A 42 -1.09 11.48 25.02
CA TYR A 42 0.27 11.62 24.56
C TYR A 42 0.96 10.26 24.60
N LEU A 43 1.40 9.74 23.45
CA LEU A 43 2.15 8.50 23.31
C LEU A 43 3.64 8.83 23.37
N LYS A 44 4.34 8.39 24.42
CA LYS A 44 5.69 8.86 24.77
C LYS A 44 6.74 8.38 23.78
N ARG A 45 6.76 7.09 23.45
CA ARG A 45 7.69 6.50 22.48
C ARG A 45 7.51 7.09 21.09
N LEU A 46 6.27 7.36 20.70
CA LEU A 46 5.97 7.98 19.41
C LEU A 46 6.16 9.49 19.41
N LYS A 47 6.14 10.12 20.60
CA LYS A 47 6.08 11.57 20.80
C LYS A 47 4.87 12.22 20.10
N VAL A 48 3.75 11.51 20.02
CA VAL A 48 2.53 11.93 19.31
C VAL A 48 1.40 12.19 20.28
N SER A 49 0.64 13.27 20.04
CA SER A 49 -0.64 13.49 20.71
C SER A 49 -1.80 13.01 19.84
N VAL A 50 -2.69 12.20 20.41
CA VAL A 50 -3.89 11.66 19.77
C VAL A 50 -5.13 12.27 20.43
N HIS A 51 -5.97 12.89 19.61
CA HIS A 51 -7.30 13.35 20.01
C HIS A 51 -8.35 12.37 19.50
N LYS A 52 -9.53 12.31 20.14
CA LYS A 52 -10.60 11.39 19.70
C LYS A 52 -11.04 11.63 18.25
N ASP A 53 -10.91 12.87 17.78
CA ASP A 53 -11.33 13.32 16.45
C ASP A 53 -10.15 13.46 15.47
N LYS A 54 -8.91 13.21 15.91
CA LYS A 54 -7.69 13.42 15.09
C LYS A 54 -6.62 12.39 15.41
N ASN A 55 -6.09 11.75 14.37
CA ASN A 55 -5.04 10.72 14.47
C ASN A 55 -5.41 9.50 15.32
N LEU A 56 -6.71 9.21 15.45
CA LEU A 56 -7.18 8.05 16.23
C LEU A 56 -6.68 6.71 15.66
N PHE A 57 -6.32 6.67 14.37
CA PHE A 57 -5.71 5.52 13.72
C PHE A 57 -4.33 5.17 14.29
N VAL A 58 -3.61 6.13 14.90
CA VAL A 58 -2.30 5.90 15.53
C VAL A 58 -2.41 4.90 16.69
N LEU A 59 -3.50 4.96 17.46
CA LEU A 59 -3.75 3.95 18.51
C LEU A 59 -4.02 2.57 17.91
N ASN A 60 -4.66 2.50 16.74
CA ASN A 60 -4.87 1.23 16.04
C ASN A 60 -3.57 0.68 15.44
N GLY A 61 -2.69 1.57 15.00
CA GLY A 61 -1.43 1.23 14.34
C GLY A 61 -0.24 1.25 15.28
N TYR A 62 -0.45 1.32 16.60
CA TYR A 62 0.62 1.53 17.57
C TYR A 62 1.74 0.50 17.37
N ASN A 63 1.41 -0.79 17.33
CA ASN A 63 2.39 -1.86 17.13
C ASN A 63 3.04 -1.85 15.73
N LEU A 64 2.32 -1.40 14.70
CA LEU A 64 2.90 -1.22 13.36
C LEU A 64 3.95 -0.11 13.37
N ILE A 65 3.64 1.02 14.01
CA ILE A 65 4.57 2.15 14.14
C ILE A 65 5.79 1.75 14.97
N ILE A 66 5.59 1.02 16.08
CA ILE A 66 6.71 0.50 16.88
C ILE A 66 7.61 -0.41 16.04
N ASN A 67 7.05 -1.33 15.24
CA ASN A 67 7.84 -2.16 14.32
C ASN A 67 8.64 -1.32 13.33
N LEU A 68 8.05 -0.28 12.74
CA LEU A 68 8.76 0.62 11.82
C LEU A 68 9.90 1.35 12.53
N ILE A 69 9.70 1.83 13.77
CA ILE A 69 10.74 2.50 14.56
C ILE A 69 11.87 1.54 14.90
N GLU A 70 11.55 0.35 15.41
CA GLU A 70 12.54 -0.60 15.91
C GLU A 70 13.30 -1.33 14.80
N LYS A 71 12.64 -1.68 13.70
CA LYS A 71 13.23 -2.50 12.62
C LYS A 71 13.75 -1.68 11.44
N CYS A 72 13.17 -0.49 11.21
CA CYS A 72 13.50 0.35 10.06
C CYS A 72 14.03 1.73 10.47
N ASN A 73 14.30 1.96 11.76
CA ASN A 73 14.74 3.26 12.29
C ASN A 73 13.80 4.42 11.90
N ALA A 74 12.50 4.15 11.78
CA ALA A 74 11.52 5.15 11.41
C ALA A 74 11.49 6.31 12.42
N GLN A 75 11.30 7.52 11.93
CA GLN A 75 11.19 8.74 12.74
C GLN A 75 9.82 9.38 12.53
N ILE A 76 9.13 9.67 13.62
CA ILE A 76 7.91 10.48 13.58
C ILE A 76 8.32 11.96 13.60
N ILE A 77 8.02 12.68 12.52
CA ILE A 77 8.42 14.07 12.34
C ILE A 77 7.35 15.03 12.87
N SER A 78 6.08 14.76 12.57
CA SER A 78 4.94 15.57 13.05
C SER A 78 3.65 14.75 13.04
N SER A 79 2.63 15.27 13.73
CA SER A 79 1.29 14.68 13.78
C SER A 79 0.18 15.72 13.56
N ASP A 80 0.48 16.80 12.83
CA ASP A 80 -0.46 17.93 12.68
C ASP A 80 -1.48 17.74 11.55
N ASP A 81 -1.14 17.00 10.50
CA ASP A 81 -2.05 16.69 9.39
C ASP A 81 -1.76 15.27 8.90
N GLY A 82 -2.31 14.28 9.61
CA GLY A 82 -1.85 12.90 9.54
C GLY A 82 -0.62 12.67 10.44
N LEU A 83 0.14 11.63 10.13
CA LEU A 83 1.38 11.25 10.80
C LEU A 83 2.51 11.26 9.76
N LEU A 84 3.41 12.25 9.86
CA LEU A 84 4.56 12.34 8.98
C LEU A 84 5.65 11.39 9.48
N ILE A 85 5.87 10.29 8.76
CA ILE A 85 6.88 9.28 9.07
C ILE A 85 8.04 9.43 8.09
N LYS A 86 9.27 9.40 8.60
CA LYS A 86 10.49 9.30 7.80
C LYS A 86 11.12 7.92 7.98
N ILE A 87 11.46 7.25 6.89
CA ILE A 87 12.21 5.98 6.87
C ILE A 87 13.33 6.15 5.86
N ASP A 88 14.57 5.89 6.24
CA ASP A 88 15.76 6.26 5.45
C ASP A 88 15.74 7.77 5.08
N ASN A 89 15.78 8.09 3.78
CA ASN A 89 15.62 9.42 3.21
C ASN A 89 14.19 9.70 2.71
N LEU A 90 13.26 8.75 2.86
CA LEU A 90 11.89 8.86 2.38
C LEU A 90 10.97 9.42 3.46
N LYS A 91 10.01 10.25 3.06
CA LYS A 91 8.96 10.81 3.92
C LYS A 91 7.58 10.41 3.43
N PHE A 92 6.70 10.03 4.35
CA PHE A 92 5.33 9.63 4.04
C PHE A 92 4.37 10.35 4.97
N ASN A 93 3.34 10.98 4.41
CA ASN A 93 2.23 11.47 5.19
C ASN A 93 1.16 10.40 5.32
N ILE A 94 0.98 9.89 6.53
CA ILE A 94 0.08 8.78 6.83
C ILE A 94 -1.22 9.29 7.43
N ASN A 95 -2.35 8.95 6.81
CA ASN A 95 -3.67 9.48 7.19
C ASN A 95 -4.55 8.42 7.85
N TYR A 96 -4.29 7.15 7.56
CA TYR A 96 -5.13 6.04 7.96
C TYR A 96 -4.30 4.82 8.36
N TRP A 97 -4.96 3.85 8.98
CA TRP A 97 -4.31 2.65 9.51
C TRP A 97 -3.83 1.70 8.40
N ASP A 98 -4.57 1.60 7.29
CA ASP A 98 -4.22 0.78 6.13
C ASP A 98 -2.86 1.17 5.55
N GLU A 99 -2.57 2.47 5.47
CA GLU A 99 -1.27 2.99 5.02
C GLU A 99 -0.12 2.60 5.96
N LEU A 100 -0.35 2.48 7.27
CA LEU A 100 0.65 1.95 8.21
C LEU A 100 0.92 0.46 7.96
N ASN A 101 -0.12 -0.29 7.59
CA ASN A 101 0.02 -1.70 7.26
C ASN A 101 0.85 -1.87 5.98
N ILE A 102 0.56 -1.07 4.95
CA ILE A 102 1.35 -1.04 3.70
C ILE A 102 2.80 -0.66 3.98
N LEU A 103 3.06 0.36 4.80
CA LEU A 103 4.44 0.70 5.20
C LEU A 103 5.16 -0.48 5.87
N LYS A 104 4.46 -1.21 6.75
CA LYS A 104 5.02 -2.40 7.41
C LYS A 104 5.30 -3.51 6.40
N GLU A 105 4.40 -3.79 5.47
CA GLU A 105 4.61 -4.81 4.42
C GLU A 105 5.80 -4.47 3.53
N VAL A 106 5.91 -3.22 3.10
CA VAL A 106 7.00 -2.75 2.23
C VAL A 106 8.35 -2.74 2.95
N PHE A 107 8.43 -2.13 4.14
CA PHE A 107 9.71 -1.87 4.81
C PHE A 107 10.12 -2.92 5.85
N VAL A 108 9.16 -3.56 6.52
CA VAL A 108 9.44 -4.54 7.59
C VAL A 108 9.39 -5.96 7.06
N ASP A 109 8.32 -6.33 6.35
CA ASP A 109 8.20 -7.69 5.78
C ASP A 109 9.04 -7.86 4.53
N GLY A 110 9.26 -6.76 3.79
CA GLY A 110 10.16 -6.75 2.64
C GLY A 110 9.59 -7.46 1.43
N ILE A 111 8.26 -7.44 1.24
CA ILE A 111 7.59 -8.16 0.15
C ILE A 111 7.99 -7.67 -1.26
N TYR A 112 8.60 -6.48 -1.34
CA TYR A 112 9.13 -5.90 -2.58
C TYR A 112 10.67 -5.82 -2.62
N ASN A 113 11.39 -6.53 -1.74
CA ASN A 113 12.86 -6.48 -1.63
C ASN A 113 13.58 -7.21 -2.79
N TYR A 114 13.39 -6.72 -4.01
CA TYR A 114 14.15 -7.18 -5.16
C TYR A 114 15.51 -6.47 -5.23
N VAL A 115 16.60 -7.25 -5.24
CA VAL A 115 17.97 -6.73 -5.35
C VAL A 115 18.28 -6.45 -6.81
N ILE A 116 18.18 -5.18 -7.19
CA ILE A 116 18.40 -4.71 -8.56
C ILE A 116 19.90 -4.56 -8.82
N ASN A 117 20.42 -5.28 -9.81
CA ASN A 117 21.83 -5.23 -10.20
C ASN A 117 22.10 -4.56 -11.55
N GLU A 118 21.07 -4.25 -12.33
CA GLU A 118 21.13 -3.57 -13.63
C GLU A 118 20.12 -2.41 -13.70
N ASN A 119 20.25 -1.52 -14.67
CA ASN A 119 19.26 -0.44 -14.86
C ASN A 119 17.92 -1.03 -15.32
N MET A 120 16.84 -0.58 -14.67
CA MET A 120 15.48 -1.03 -14.94
C MET A 120 14.47 0.12 -14.83
N SER A 121 13.31 -0.07 -15.45
CA SER A 121 12.11 0.72 -15.22
C SER A 121 11.05 -0.13 -14.52
N LEU A 122 10.20 0.51 -13.73
CA LEU A 122 9.09 -0.13 -13.03
C LEU A 122 7.76 0.27 -13.69
N ILE A 123 6.88 -0.71 -13.86
CA ILE A 123 5.46 -0.53 -14.10
C ILE A 123 4.76 -0.89 -12.80
N ASP A 124 4.21 0.10 -12.10
CA ASP A 124 3.53 -0.05 -10.80
C ASP A 124 2.02 0.07 -11.02
N ILE A 125 1.34 -1.08 -11.14
CA ILE A 125 -0.12 -1.15 -11.27
C ILE A 125 -0.69 -1.30 -9.86
N GLY A 126 -1.50 -0.31 -9.47
CA GLY A 126 -1.97 -0.11 -8.08
C GLY A 126 -0.96 0.64 -7.23
N MET A 127 -0.58 1.83 -7.70
CA MET A 127 0.34 2.74 -7.02
C MET A 127 -0.12 3.08 -5.59
N ASN A 128 -1.45 3.09 -5.35
CA ASN A 128 -2.03 3.48 -4.07
C ASN A 128 -1.51 4.87 -3.65
N VAL A 129 -1.08 5.05 -2.41
CA VAL A 129 -0.48 6.29 -1.90
C VAL A 129 1.04 6.40 -2.19
N ALA A 130 1.52 5.72 -3.22
CA ALA A 130 2.89 5.75 -3.75
C ALA A 130 4.00 5.24 -2.79
N ILE A 131 3.66 4.49 -1.74
CA ILE A 131 4.66 3.92 -0.81
C ILE A 131 5.65 3.01 -1.57
N THR A 132 5.13 2.05 -2.35
CA THR A 132 5.96 1.09 -3.10
C THR A 132 6.72 1.78 -4.23
N SER A 133 6.08 2.67 -4.99
CA SER A 133 6.76 3.52 -5.99
C SER A 133 7.96 4.28 -5.40
N LEU A 134 7.79 4.95 -4.26
CA LEU A 134 8.88 5.67 -3.58
C LEU A 134 9.97 4.73 -3.04
N PHE A 135 9.58 3.57 -2.55
CA PHE A 135 10.51 2.52 -2.11
C PHE A 135 11.42 2.07 -3.26
N PHE A 136 10.89 1.86 -4.48
CA PHE A 136 11.71 1.54 -5.65
C PHE A 136 12.52 2.74 -6.15
N ALA A 137 11.97 3.96 -6.12
CA ALA A 137 12.62 5.17 -6.62
C ALA A 137 13.96 5.48 -5.92
N LYS A 138 14.09 5.07 -4.65
CA LYS A 138 15.32 5.23 -3.85
C LYS A 138 16.51 4.43 -4.39
N ASN A 139 16.26 3.45 -5.26
CA ASN A 139 17.32 2.70 -5.93
C ASN A 139 17.81 3.46 -7.16
N ASP A 140 19.11 3.75 -7.23
CA ASP A 140 19.71 4.51 -8.34
C ASP A 140 19.61 3.81 -9.69
N LYS A 141 19.42 2.49 -9.71
CA LYS A 141 19.24 1.70 -10.93
C LYS A 141 17.79 1.70 -11.44
N ILE A 142 16.85 2.25 -10.68
CA ILE A 142 15.50 2.54 -11.20
C ILE A 142 15.54 3.87 -11.94
N GLU A 143 15.35 3.81 -13.25
CA GLU A 143 15.40 4.96 -14.17
C GLU A 143 14.06 5.69 -14.21
N LYS A 144 12.96 4.94 -14.38
CA LYS A 144 11.59 5.45 -14.46
C LYS A 144 10.61 4.52 -13.79
N ILE A 145 9.53 5.09 -13.26
CA ILE A 145 8.42 4.37 -12.64
C ILE A 145 7.14 4.89 -13.28
N TYR A 146 6.40 4.02 -13.95
CA TYR A 146 5.09 4.29 -14.53
C TYR A 146 4.04 3.75 -13.56
N ALA A 147 3.37 4.65 -12.83
CA ALA A 147 2.56 4.28 -11.67
C ALA A 147 1.09 4.63 -11.87
N PHE A 148 0.20 3.67 -11.62
CA PHE A 148 -1.23 3.77 -11.95
C PHE A 148 -2.10 3.61 -10.71
N GLU A 149 -3.01 4.56 -10.49
CA GLU A 149 -4.00 4.50 -9.41
C GLU A 149 -5.35 4.98 -9.95
N PRO A 150 -6.40 4.12 -9.95
CA PRO A 150 -7.71 4.49 -10.50
C PRO A 150 -8.50 5.49 -9.66
N PHE A 151 -8.31 5.52 -8.33
CA PHE A 151 -9.14 6.34 -7.45
C PHE A 151 -8.55 7.75 -7.29
N PRO A 152 -9.26 8.83 -7.70
CA PRO A 152 -8.71 10.18 -7.66
C PRO A 152 -8.30 10.64 -6.25
N LYS A 153 -9.03 10.20 -5.22
CA LYS A 153 -8.69 10.52 -3.82
C LYS A 153 -7.38 9.84 -3.39
N THR A 154 -7.23 8.55 -3.66
CA THR A 154 -5.99 7.80 -3.39
C THR A 154 -4.82 8.39 -4.18
N PHE A 155 -5.03 8.69 -5.46
CA PHE A 155 -4.05 9.33 -6.31
C PHE A 155 -3.53 10.65 -5.72
N ASN A 156 -4.41 11.50 -5.20
CA ASN A 156 -4.03 12.77 -4.58
C ASN A 156 -3.17 12.59 -3.31
N TYR A 157 -3.41 11.53 -2.52
CA TYR A 157 -2.50 11.17 -1.42
C TYR A 157 -1.13 10.71 -1.93
N ALA A 158 -1.11 9.94 -3.03
CA ALA A 158 0.12 9.55 -3.71
C ALA A 158 0.93 10.77 -4.17
N ILE A 159 0.29 11.75 -4.81
CA ILE A 159 0.94 12.99 -5.25
C ILE A 159 1.57 13.74 -4.07
N LYS A 160 0.85 13.91 -2.96
CA LYS A 160 1.42 14.52 -1.74
C LYS A 160 2.64 13.78 -1.22
N ASN A 161 2.62 12.44 -1.23
CA ASN A 161 3.78 11.64 -0.83
C ASN A 161 4.95 11.79 -1.81
N ILE A 162 4.69 11.85 -3.12
CA ILE A 162 5.73 12.10 -4.12
C ILE A 162 6.35 13.49 -3.93
N GLU A 163 5.54 14.53 -3.67
CA GLU A 163 6.00 15.90 -3.41
C GLU A 163 6.88 16.01 -2.16
N LEU A 164 6.55 15.27 -1.08
CA LEU A 164 7.39 15.16 0.11
C LEU A 164 8.79 14.59 -0.17
N ASN A 165 8.95 13.91 -1.31
CA ASN A 165 10.18 13.30 -1.79
C ASN A 165 10.62 13.90 -3.14
N ASN A 166 10.52 15.22 -3.30
CA ASN A 166 10.83 15.94 -4.54
C ASN A 166 12.14 15.54 -5.25
N HIS A 167 13.17 15.16 -4.50
CA HIS A 167 14.45 14.66 -5.03
C HIS A 167 14.32 13.36 -5.86
N LEU A 168 13.24 12.59 -5.69
CA LEU A 168 12.93 11.38 -6.44
C LEU A 168 11.73 11.54 -7.39
N ALA A 169 10.96 12.62 -7.27
CA ALA A 169 9.72 12.82 -8.02
C ALA A 169 9.93 12.74 -9.55
N HIS A 170 11.09 13.17 -10.05
CA HIS A 170 11.44 13.11 -11.47
C HIS A 170 11.50 11.68 -12.04
N LYS A 171 11.65 10.64 -11.19
CA LYS A 171 11.61 9.23 -11.61
C LYS A 171 10.19 8.68 -11.75
N ILE A 172 9.20 9.31 -11.11
CA ILE A 172 7.84 8.76 -10.98
C ILE A 172 6.91 9.49 -11.95
N ILE A 173 6.22 8.74 -12.79
CA ILE A 173 5.22 9.21 -13.76
C ILE A 173 3.86 8.70 -13.28
N PRO A 174 3.18 9.44 -12.38
CA PRO A 174 1.90 9.03 -11.82
C PRO A 174 0.76 9.24 -12.81
N ARG A 175 -0.16 8.29 -12.89
CA ARG A 175 -1.32 8.28 -13.78
C ARG A 175 -2.61 7.97 -12.99
N ASN A 176 -3.59 8.86 -13.10
CA ASN A 176 -4.87 8.76 -12.40
C ASN A 176 -5.90 7.99 -13.25
N TYR A 177 -5.59 6.72 -13.48
CA TYR A 177 -6.49 5.74 -14.10
C TYR A 177 -5.95 4.34 -13.80
N GLY A 178 -6.85 3.35 -13.74
CA GLY A 178 -6.50 1.95 -13.56
C GLY A 178 -6.26 1.24 -14.89
N LEU A 179 -5.65 0.06 -14.82
CA LEU A 179 -5.46 -0.82 -15.97
C LEU A 179 -6.36 -2.04 -15.88
N ASP A 180 -7.10 -2.32 -16.95
CA ASP A 180 -8.01 -3.45 -17.08
C ASP A 180 -8.04 -3.91 -18.55
N LYS A 181 -9.00 -4.73 -18.95
CA LYS A 181 -9.16 -5.22 -20.33
C LYS A 181 -9.34 -4.10 -21.35
N GLU A 182 -10.30 -3.21 -21.07
CA GLU A 182 -10.85 -2.27 -22.03
C GLU A 182 -10.98 -0.87 -21.43
N ASN A 183 -11.05 0.15 -22.29
CA ASN A 183 -11.24 1.52 -21.85
C ASN A 183 -12.69 1.72 -21.39
N GLN A 184 -12.88 2.14 -20.15
CA GLN A 184 -14.22 2.39 -19.59
C GLN A 184 -14.19 3.36 -18.42
N PHE A 185 -15.37 3.88 -18.06
CA PHE A 185 -15.60 4.57 -16.80
C PHE A 185 -16.52 3.72 -15.94
N LEU A 186 -16.20 3.60 -14.65
CA LEU A 186 -17.00 2.86 -13.68
C LEU A 186 -17.30 3.72 -12.45
N ASP A 187 -18.51 3.60 -11.93
CA ASP A 187 -18.87 4.12 -10.61
C ASP A 187 -18.66 3.01 -9.57
N VAL A 188 -17.70 3.19 -8.68
CA VAL A 188 -17.24 2.15 -7.76
C VAL A 188 -17.44 2.60 -6.32
N LYS A 189 -17.90 1.67 -5.47
CA LYS A 189 -17.98 1.93 -4.03
C LYS A 189 -16.57 2.05 -3.45
N TYR A 190 -16.35 3.08 -2.66
CA TYR A 190 -15.02 3.45 -2.15
C TYR A 190 -15.09 3.80 -0.65
N ILE A 191 -14.05 3.44 0.10
CA ILE A 191 -13.86 3.83 1.51
C ILE A 191 -12.46 4.41 1.64
N VAL A 192 -12.37 5.68 1.99
CA VAL A 192 -11.09 6.39 2.09
C VAL A 192 -10.19 5.84 3.21
N GLU A 193 -10.80 5.39 4.32
CA GLU A 193 -10.10 4.85 5.48
C GLU A 193 -9.48 3.47 5.24
N ASN A 194 -9.87 2.78 4.16
CA ASN A 194 -9.34 1.49 3.78
C ASN A 194 -9.12 1.37 2.28
N LYS A 195 -8.64 2.46 1.67
CA LYS A 195 -8.47 2.59 0.23
C LYS A 195 -7.50 1.56 -0.35
N GLY A 196 -6.56 1.07 0.47
CA GLY A 196 -5.62 0.04 0.04
C GLY A 196 -6.22 -1.34 -0.17
N SER A 197 -7.51 -1.54 0.16
CA SER A 197 -8.22 -2.80 -0.11
C SER A 197 -9.38 -2.61 -1.08
N VAL A 198 -9.42 -1.51 -1.84
CA VAL A 198 -10.51 -1.19 -2.77
C VAL A 198 -10.00 -1.26 -4.20
N GLY A 199 -10.52 -2.22 -4.95
CA GLY A 199 -10.26 -2.39 -6.37
C GLY A 199 -11.40 -1.96 -7.28
N VAL A 200 -11.30 -2.34 -8.56
CA VAL A 200 -12.34 -2.13 -9.58
C VAL A 200 -13.67 -2.82 -9.24
N LYS A 201 -13.62 -3.88 -8.42
CA LYS A 201 -14.81 -4.59 -7.91
C LYS A 201 -15.47 -3.89 -6.71
N GLY A 202 -14.86 -2.80 -6.22
CA GLY A 202 -15.32 -2.04 -5.07
C GLY A 202 -14.87 -2.63 -3.74
N ILE A 203 -15.68 -2.43 -2.71
CA ILE A 203 -15.34 -2.78 -1.32
C ILE A 203 -15.52 -4.29 -1.09
N PRO A 204 -14.48 -4.99 -0.57
CA PRO A 204 -14.59 -6.36 -0.09
C PRO A 204 -15.77 -6.57 0.86
N LYS A 205 -16.46 -7.71 0.74
CA LYS A 205 -17.71 -7.99 1.48
C LYS A 205 -17.57 -7.84 3.00
N ASP A 206 -16.42 -8.24 3.55
CA ASP A 206 -16.15 -8.18 4.99
C ASP A 206 -16.02 -6.74 5.51
N LEU A 207 -15.62 -5.81 4.64
CA LEU A 207 -15.50 -4.39 4.97
C LEU A 207 -16.84 -3.65 4.87
N LEU A 208 -17.77 -4.11 4.03
CA LEU A 208 -19.10 -3.51 3.88
C LEU A 208 -19.86 -3.48 5.21
N ALA A 209 -19.73 -4.50 6.05
CA ALA A 209 -20.39 -4.54 7.36
C ALA A 209 -19.77 -3.53 8.36
N THR A 210 -18.45 -3.31 8.25
CA THR A 210 -17.67 -2.50 9.19
C THR A 210 -17.82 -0.98 8.91
N TYR A 211 -17.96 -0.59 7.64
CA TYR A 211 -17.86 0.81 7.22
C TYR A 211 -19.13 1.38 6.57
N LYS A 212 -20.32 0.81 6.86
CA LYS A 212 -21.58 1.20 6.18
C LYS A 212 -21.84 2.71 6.09
N SER A 213 -21.42 3.50 7.10
CA SER A 213 -21.63 4.95 7.14
C SER A 213 -20.63 5.78 6.32
N ASN A 214 -19.54 5.19 5.84
CA ASN A 214 -18.42 5.91 5.22
C ASN A 214 -18.22 5.53 3.74
N ILE A 215 -19.16 4.76 3.18
CA ILE A 215 -19.14 4.33 1.78
C ILE A 215 -19.46 5.52 0.87
N GLN A 216 -18.59 5.72 -0.10
CA GLN A 216 -18.66 6.76 -1.12
C GLN A 216 -18.82 6.07 -2.48
N ILE A 217 -19.27 6.81 -3.48
CA ILE A 217 -19.16 6.39 -4.88
C ILE A 217 -18.12 7.29 -5.54
N GLU A 218 -17.09 6.67 -6.11
CA GLU A 218 -16.06 7.34 -6.90
C GLU A 218 -16.18 6.88 -8.35
N ARG A 219 -16.12 7.84 -9.28
CA ARG A 219 -16.03 7.52 -10.71
C ARG A 219 -14.57 7.37 -11.08
N ILE A 220 -14.20 6.19 -11.59
CA ILE A 220 -12.83 5.87 -12.00
C ILE A 220 -12.74 5.71 -13.53
N GLU A 221 -11.56 5.97 -14.08
CA GLU A 221 -11.20 5.66 -15.46
C GLU A 221 -10.36 4.37 -15.47
N LEU A 222 -10.72 3.45 -16.36
CA LEU A 222 -9.92 2.26 -16.68
C LEU A 222 -9.47 2.34 -18.12
N ARG A 223 -8.23 1.93 -18.38
CA ARG A 223 -7.64 1.82 -19.72
C ARG A 223 -7.16 0.40 -19.99
N SER A 224 -7.07 0.05 -21.27
CA SER A 224 -6.50 -1.23 -21.70
C SER A 224 -5.04 -1.36 -21.23
N GLY A 225 -4.82 -2.27 -20.28
CA GLY A 225 -3.51 -2.55 -19.69
C GLY A 225 -2.52 -3.03 -20.75
N LEU A 226 -2.98 -3.87 -21.68
CA LEU A 226 -2.18 -4.31 -22.83
C LEU A 226 -1.64 -3.14 -23.65
N ASN A 227 -2.49 -2.19 -24.03
CA ASN A 227 -2.09 -1.07 -24.87
C ASN A 227 -1.15 -0.13 -24.13
N GLU A 228 -1.46 0.20 -22.87
CA GLU A 228 -0.65 1.09 -22.06
C GLU A 228 0.74 0.50 -21.80
N ILE A 229 0.82 -0.77 -21.41
CA ILE A 229 2.09 -1.47 -21.20
C ILE A 229 2.87 -1.56 -22.51
N LYS A 230 2.23 -1.88 -23.64
CA LYS A 230 2.92 -1.89 -24.94
C LYS A 230 3.50 -0.53 -25.30
N THR A 231 2.76 0.56 -25.06
CA THR A 231 3.23 1.93 -25.31
C THR A 231 4.50 2.21 -24.49
N ILE A 232 4.46 1.97 -23.17
CA ILE A 232 5.62 2.16 -22.28
C ILE A 232 6.83 1.35 -22.74
N LEU A 233 6.63 0.07 -23.06
CA LEU A 233 7.71 -0.79 -23.51
C LEU A 233 8.28 -0.30 -24.86
N ASN A 234 7.44 0.19 -25.77
CA ASN A 234 7.86 0.71 -27.08
C ASN A 234 8.60 2.04 -26.98
N GLU A 235 8.21 2.91 -26.05
CA GLU A 235 8.91 4.17 -25.77
C GLU A 235 10.30 3.94 -25.14
N ASN A 236 10.53 2.77 -24.52
CA ASN A 236 11.80 2.44 -23.88
C ASN A 236 12.27 1.03 -24.33
N PRO A 237 12.62 0.83 -25.62
CA PRO A 237 12.85 -0.49 -26.20
C PRO A 237 14.10 -1.20 -25.66
N TYR A 238 15.01 -0.47 -25.03
CA TYR A 238 16.25 -1.00 -24.46
C TYR A 238 16.23 -1.14 -22.93
N SER A 239 15.15 -0.70 -22.27
CA SER A 239 15.03 -0.81 -20.82
C SER A 239 14.58 -2.20 -20.40
N ASN A 240 15.15 -2.68 -19.30
CA ASN A 240 14.62 -3.83 -18.59
C ASN A 240 13.45 -3.40 -17.71
N PHE A 241 12.44 -4.26 -17.56
CA PHE A 241 11.24 -3.91 -16.82
C PHE A 241 10.97 -4.84 -15.64
N ILE A 242 10.58 -4.23 -14.53
CA ILE A 242 9.87 -4.85 -13.42
C ILE A 242 8.40 -4.46 -13.57
N ALA A 243 7.47 -5.40 -13.38
CA ALA A 243 6.05 -5.11 -13.24
C ALA A 243 5.59 -5.49 -11.83
N LYS A 244 5.21 -4.50 -11.03
CA LYS A 244 4.45 -4.68 -9.80
C LYS A 244 2.97 -4.65 -10.17
N ILE A 245 2.22 -5.70 -9.85
CA ILE A 245 0.80 -5.80 -10.15
C ILE A 245 0.06 -6.17 -8.87
N ASP A 246 -0.68 -5.23 -8.35
CA ASP A 246 -1.53 -5.38 -7.18
C ASP A 246 -2.67 -4.40 -7.42
N CYS A 247 -3.73 -4.89 -8.06
CA CYS A 247 -4.81 -4.04 -8.58
C CYS A 247 -6.20 -4.57 -8.22
N GLU A 248 -6.26 -5.40 -7.18
CA GLU A 248 -7.47 -5.86 -6.53
C GLU A 248 -8.48 -6.47 -7.53
N GLY A 249 -7.97 -7.33 -8.43
CA GLY A 249 -8.78 -8.25 -9.23
C GLY A 249 -8.58 -8.22 -10.75
N SER A 250 -7.86 -7.24 -11.31
CA SER A 250 -7.56 -7.16 -12.76
C SER A 250 -6.26 -7.86 -13.17
N GLU A 251 -5.53 -8.47 -12.22
CA GLU A 251 -4.20 -9.08 -12.46
C GLU A 251 -4.28 -10.19 -13.51
N TYR A 252 -5.29 -11.06 -13.39
CA TYR A 252 -5.49 -12.20 -14.28
C TYR A 252 -5.69 -11.76 -15.73
N VAL A 253 -6.55 -10.75 -15.94
CA VAL A 253 -6.87 -10.25 -17.28
C VAL A 253 -5.64 -9.59 -17.89
N ILE A 254 -4.92 -8.77 -17.12
CA ILE A 254 -3.68 -8.14 -17.59
C ILE A 254 -2.66 -9.20 -18.01
N ILE A 255 -2.44 -10.22 -17.17
CA ILE A 255 -1.48 -11.30 -17.47
C ILE A 255 -1.90 -12.11 -18.70
N ASP A 256 -3.18 -12.46 -18.83
CA ASP A 256 -3.71 -13.19 -19.99
C ASP A 256 -3.55 -12.39 -21.29
N GLU A 257 -3.91 -11.10 -21.30
CA GLU A 257 -3.78 -10.27 -22.51
C GLU A 257 -2.31 -10.08 -22.93
N LEU A 258 -1.42 -9.87 -21.95
CA LEU A 258 0.01 -9.79 -22.21
C LEU A 258 0.56 -11.12 -22.76
N HIS A 259 0.04 -12.26 -22.30
CA HIS A 259 0.40 -13.58 -22.83
C HIS A 259 -0.08 -13.75 -24.27
N GLU A 260 -1.36 -13.54 -24.53
CA GLU A 260 -1.98 -13.72 -25.86
C GLU A 260 -1.30 -12.87 -26.92
N LYS A 261 -0.86 -11.65 -26.55
CA LYS A 261 -0.16 -10.74 -27.46
C LYS A 261 1.36 -10.83 -27.39
N LYS A 262 1.90 -11.85 -26.72
CA LYS A 262 3.35 -12.15 -26.63
C LYS A 262 4.19 -10.99 -26.07
N VAL A 263 3.63 -10.22 -25.12
CA VAL A 263 4.27 -9.06 -24.49
C VAL A 263 5.00 -9.43 -23.20
N LEU A 264 4.57 -10.47 -22.47
CA LEU A 264 5.19 -10.87 -21.18
C LEU A 264 6.72 -11.01 -21.28
N ARG A 265 7.23 -11.51 -22.41
CA ARG A 265 8.67 -11.67 -22.70
C ARG A 265 9.43 -10.35 -22.91
N ARG A 266 8.82 -9.21 -22.63
CA ARG A 266 9.52 -7.90 -22.56
C ARG A 266 9.71 -7.40 -21.13
N ILE A 267 9.13 -8.08 -20.15
CA ILE A 267 9.26 -7.78 -18.72
C ILE A 267 10.13 -8.85 -18.07
N LYS A 268 11.16 -8.48 -17.31
CA LYS A 268 12.11 -9.43 -16.71
C LYS A 268 11.60 -9.98 -15.38
N VAL A 269 10.90 -9.14 -14.62
CA VAL A 269 10.44 -9.47 -13.26
C VAL A 269 8.99 -9.09 -13.11
N PHE A 270 8.21 -10.01 -12.55
CA PHE A 270 6.86 -9.72 -12.06
C PHE A 270 6.83 -9.91 -10.55
N ILE A 271 6.25 -8.94 -9.84
CA ILE A 271 5.89 -9.04 -8.43
C ILE A 271 4.39 -8.80 -8.38
N ILE A 272 3.63 -9.86 -8.14
CA ILE A 272 2.17 -9.84 -8.29
C ILE A 272 1.53 -10.20 -6.95
N GLU A 273 0.64 -9.34 -6.45
CA GLU A 273 -0.32 -9.72 -5.43
C GLU A 273 -1.61 -10.14 -6.14
N TRP A 274 -1.97 -11.41 -6.02
CA TRP A 274 -3.19 -11.92 -6.64
C TRP A 274 -4.34 -11.90 -5.65
N HIS A 275 -5.54 -11.66 -6.16
CA HIS A 275 -6.77 -11.56 -5.36
C HIS A 275 -7.81 -12.60 -5.81
N GLU A 276 -8.54 -13.20 -4.86
CA GLU A 276 -9.72 -14.08 -4.99
C GLU A 276 -9.56 -15.44 -5.71
N LYS A 277 -8.90 -15.51 -6.87
CA LYS A 277 -8.92 -16.73 -7.73
C LYS A 277 -7.74 -17.67 -7.50
N GLY A 278 -6.79 -17.29 -6.66
CA GLY A 278 -5.58 -18.06 -6.40
C GLY A 278 -4.52 -17.96 -7.50
N PRO A 279 -3.33 -18.54 -7.28
CA PRO A 279 -2.15 -18.29 -8.11
C PRO A 279 -2.10 -19.12 -9.39
N SER A 280 -2.82 -20.25 -9.44
CA SER A 280 -2.61 -21.33 -10.42
C SER A 280 -2.63 -20.87 -11.88
N GLN A 281 -3.58 -20.00 -12.24
CA GLN A 281 -3.69 -19.49 -13.61
C GLN A 281 -2.47 -18.61 -13.97
N ILE A 282 -2.13 -17.66 -13.09
CA ILE A 282 -1.01 -16.73 -13.30
C ILE A 282 0.31 -17.50 -13.39
N ILE A 283 0.55 -18.45 -12.47
CA ILE A 283 1.74 -19.30 -12.48
C ILE A 283 1.85 -20.09 -13.80
N LYS A 284 0.76 -20.74 -14.22
CA LYS A 284 0.75 -21.51 -15.47
C LYS A 284 1.12 -20.62 -16.65
N THR A 285 0.50 -19.44 -16.75
CA THR A 285 0.78 -18.47 -17.82
C THR A 285 2.23 -17.98 -17.78
N LEU A 286 2.77 -17.65 -16.60
CA LEU A 286 4.17 -17.21 -16.48
C LEU A 286 5.15 -18.33 -16.84
N ASN A 287 4.95 -19.56 -16.35
CA ASN A 287 5.82 -20.71 -16.64
C ASN A 287 5.91 -21.02 -18.14
N VAL A 288 4.78 -21.03 -18.86
CA VAL A 288 4.81 -21.28 -20.32
C VAL A 288 5.49 -20.17 -21.12
N ASN A 289 5.68 -18.98 -20.53
CA ASN A 289 6.45 -17.88 -21.11
C ASN A 289 7.91 -17.83 -20.63
N GLY A 290 8.37 -18.86 -19.91
CA GLY A 290 9.77 -19.04 -19.52
C GLY A 290 10.18 -18.27 -18.26
N PHE A 291 9.25 -18.01 -17.35
CA PHE A 291 9.56 -17.48 -16.03
C PHE A 291 9.70 -18.61 -15.00
N ASP A 292 10.66 -18.48 -14.10
CA ASP A 292 10.70 -19.24 -12.85
C ASP A 292 9.87 -18.49 -11.81
N VAL A 293 9.09 -19.21 -11.00
CA VAL A 293 8.09 -18.62 -10.10
C VAL A 293 8.25 -19.10 -8.66
N PHE A 294 8.24 -18.15 -7.71
CA PHE A 294 7.94 -18.39 -6.30
C PHE A 294 6.51 -17.94 -6.01
N SER A 295 5.73 -18.78 -5.31
CA SER A 295 4.36 -18.48 -4.89
C SER A 295 4.24 -18.57 -3.39
N PHE A 296 3.53 -17.63 -2.79
CA PHE A 296 3.31 -17.51 -1.36
C PHE A 296 1.82 -17.27 -1.10
N GLY A 297 1.31 -17.83 0.00
CA GLY A 297 -0.09 -17.67 0.37
C GLY A 297 -1.06 -18.56 -0.41
N ASP A 298 -0.59 -19.62 -1.09
CA ASP A 298 -1.41 -20.50 -1.93
C ASP A 298 -2.59 -21.17 -1.18
N CYS A 299 -2.49 -21.31 0.14
CA CYS A 299 -3.58 -21.83 0.98
C CYS A 299 -4.60 -20.76 1.38
N ASN A 300 -4.29 -19.48 1.18
CA ASN A 300 -5.22 -18.38 1.34
C ASN A 300 -6.18 -18.36 0.15
N LYS A 301 -7.46 -18.07 0.41
CA LYS A 301 -8.47 -17.97 -0.65
C LYS A 301 -8.58 -16.54 -1.20
N ASP A 302 -8.09 -15.57 -0.44
CA ASP A 302 -8.37 -14.17 -0.70
C ASP A 302 -7.18 -13.46 -1.34
N VAL A 303 -5.95 -13.69 -0.86
CA VAL A 303 -4.76 -12.97 -1.32
C VAL A 303 -3.46 -13.76 -1.15
N GLY A 304 -2.50 -13.55 -2.04
CA GLY A 304 -1.13 -14.04 -1.92
C GLY A 304 -0.19 -13.41 -2.93
N MET A 305 1.09 -13.82 -2.90
CA MET A 305 2.16 -13.21 -3.69
C MET A 305 2.75 -14.18 -4.70
N ILE A 306 3.07 -13.69 -5.89
CA ILE A 306 3.83 -14.37 -6.94
C ILE A 306 5.04 -13.51 -7.27
N TYR A 307 6.23 -14.10 -7.22
CA TYR A 307 7.46 -13.51 -7.75
C TYR A 307 7.92 -14.33 -8.93
N ALA A 308 8.01 -13.72 -10.11
CA ALA A 308 8.40 -14.40 -11.33
C ALA A 308 9.59 -13.72 -12.00
N PHE A 309 10.57 -14.52 -12.39
CA PHE A 309 11.86 -14.04 -12.91
C PHE A 309 12.22 -14.73 -14.20
N ARG A 310 12.91 -13.99 -15.06
CA ARG A 310 13.45 -14.49 -16.31
C ARG A 310 14.83 -13.89 -16.55
N LYS A 311 15.74 -14.73 -17.05
CA LYS A 311 17.09 -14.33 -17.46
C LYS A 311 17.08 -13.53 -18.76
#